data_AF-A0A9E1IFT3-F1
#
_entry.id   AF-A0A9E1IFT3-F1
#
_cell.length_a   1.000
_cell.length_b   1.000
_cell.length_c   1.000
_cell.angle_alpha   90.00
_cell.angle_beta   90.00
_cell.angle_gamma   90.00
#
_symmetry.space_group_name_H-M   'P 1'
#
loop_
_entity.id
_entity.type
_entity.pdbx_description
1 polymer ?
#
loop_
_entity_poly.entity_id
_entity_poly.type
_entity_poly.pdbx_seq_one_letter_code
_entity_poly.pdbx_strand_id
1 'polypeptide(L)'
;MFSGCCLAKLPLDQTPVSQGIIVLDPQVLGNATSDSAVDVVVETEVAVMRSETVLREAIIYRSLNEHLGVDEDGAYDILRDGLSTSRVDDSLAIRVVMAHEDPETAAIACNSVLGAYLNQRMDTKLAASLQAIQWLEEQLDRTKTDLDALPAGDPERQQMQKIYDKLHERFVEAQLESSLMANDARVLEPCELPR
;
A
#
# COMPACT_ATOMS: atom_id res chain seq x y z
N MET A 1 -15.87 35.99 -19.59
CA MET A 1 -14.99 35.31 -20.57
C MET A 1 -13.63 35.17 -19.90
N PHE A 2 -13.40 34.06 -19.22
CA PHE A 2 -12.10 33.78 -18.59
C PHE A 2 -11.21 33.04 -19.60
N SER A 3 -9.97 33.51 -19.67
CA SER A 3 -8.90 33.06 -20.56
C SER A 3 -8.74 31.55 -20.54
N GLY A 4 -8.66 30.97 -21.74
CA GLY A 4 -8.15 29.63 -21.95
C GLY A 4 -6.69 29.56 -21.52
N CYS A 5 -6.42 28.81 -20.45
CA CYS A 5 -5.08 28.37 -20.12
C CYS A 5 -4.67 27.34 -21.18
N CYS A 6 -3.88 27.76 -22.14
CA CYS A 6 -3.18 26.84 -23.05
C CYS A 6 -2.08 26.16 -22.24
N LEU A 7 -2.35 24.95 -21.74
CA LEU A 7 -1.32 23.98 -21.35
C LEU A 7 -0.54 23.61 -22.61
N ALA A 8 0.51 24.38 -22.89
CA ALA A 8 1.47 24.04 -23.91
C ALA A 8 2.23 22.81 -23.42
N LYS A 9 1.95 21.65 -24.02
CA LYS A 9 2.73 20.42 -23.82
C LYS A 9 4.19 20.70 -24.17
N LEU A 10 5.00 20.99 -23.16
CA LEU A 10 6.45 21.06 -23.28
C LEU A 10 6.97 19.68 -23.72
N PRO A 11 8.02 19.62 -24.58
CA PRO A 11 8.68 18.36 -24.90
C PRO A 11 9.26 17.76 -23.60
N LEU A 12 8.98 16.49 -23.36
CA LEU A 12 9.40 15.69 -22.18
C LEU A 12 10.92 15.75 -21.86
N ASP A 13 11.73 16.30 -22.75
CA ASP A 13 13.20 16.44 -22.62
C ASP A 13 13.64 17.67 -21.78
N GLN A 14 12.73 18.60 -21.42
CA GLN A 14 13.09 19.82 -20.67
C GLN A 14 12.25 20.08 -19.41
N THR A 15 11.28 19.22 -19.09
CA THR A 15 10.47 19.41 -17.89
C THR A 15 11.27 18.98 -16.66
N PRO A 16 11.34 19.81 -15.60
CA PRO A 16 11.93 19.40 -14.33
C PRO A 16 11.28 18.10 -13.83
N VAL A 17 12.11 17.15 -13.40
CA VAL A 17 11.66 15.87 -12.87
C VAL A 17 12.16 15.69 -11.45
N SER A 18 11.25 15.36 -10.54
CA SER A 18 11.60 14.85 -9.22
C SER A 18 11.44 13.34 -9.21
N GLN A 19 12.36 12.63 -8.55
CA GLN A 19 12.35 11.17 -8.50
C GLN A 19 12.57 10.66 -7.09
N GLY A 20 11.90 9.57 -6.76
CA GLY A 20 12.12 8.79 -5.54
C GLY A 20 12.20 7.30 -5.84
N ILE A 21 12.69 6.55 -4.86
CA ILE A 21 12.79 5.09 -4.92
C ILE A 21 12.14 4.50 -3.68
N ILE A 22 11.24 3.55 -3.88
CA ILE A 22 10.76 2.67 -2.82
C ILE A 22 11.32 1.27 -3.01
N VAL A 23 11.45 0.54 -1.92
CA VAL A 23 11.76 -0.89 -1.94
C VAL A 23 10.71 -1.66 -1.18
N LEU A 24 10.22 -2.71 -1.82
CA LEU A 24 9.33 -3.69 -1.21
C LEU A 24 10.15 -4.65 -0.34
N ASP A 25 9.59 -5.01 0.81
CA ASP A 25 10.15 -6.05 1.65
C ASP A 25 10.05 -7.40 0.92
N PRO A 26 11.09 -8.25 0.95
CA PRO A 26 11.02 -9.60 0.43
C PRO A 26 9.83 -10.42 0.93
N GLN A 27 9.26 -10.11 2.09
CA GLN A 27 8.04 -10.77 2.58
C GLN A 27 6.82 -10.59 1.66
N VAL A 28 6.79 -9.53 0.84
CA VAL A 28 5.74 -9.30 -0.17
C VAL A 28 5.74 -10.39 -1.23
N LEU A 29 6.87 -11.06 -1.45
CA LEU A 29 6.97 -12.17 -2.38
C LEU A 29 6.27 -13.43 -1.88
N GLY A 30 5.98 -13.56 -0.58
CA GLY A 30 5.38 -14.76 -0.01
C GLY A 30 6.14 -16.03 -0.41
N ASN A 31 5.46 -16.93 -1.15
CA ASN A 31 6.05 -18.18 -1.66
C ASN A 31 6.59 -18.08 -3.09
N ALA A 32 6.65 -16.88 -3.66
CA ALA A 32 7.24 -16.65 -4.98
C ALA A 32 8.74 -17.00 -4.95
N THR A 33 9.10 -18.10 -5.61
CA THR A 33 10.48 -18.62 -5.65
C THR A 33 11.10 -18.55 -7.05
N SER A 34 10.34 -18.11 -8.05
CA SER A 34 10.82 -17.91 -9.42
C SER A 34 10.94 -16.43 -9.76
N ASP A 35 11.91 -16.07 -10.60
CA ASP A 35 12.06 -14.71 -11.13
C ASP A 35 10.76 -14.18 -11.74
N SER A 36 10.07 -15.02 -12.51
CA SER A 36 8.79 -14.66 -13.13
C SER A 36 7.71 -14.28 -12.12
N ALA A 37 7.76 -14.79 -10.89
CA ALA A 37 6.79 -14.46 -9.86
C ALA A 37 7.15 -13.13 -9.17
N VAL A 38 8.44 -12.81 -9.06
CA VAL A 38 8.92 -11.49 -8.62
C VAL A 38 8.46 -10.42 -9.62
N ASP A 39 8.60 -10.68 -10.92
CA ASP A 39 8.19 -9.76 -11.99
C ASP A 39 6.70 -9.41 -11.87
N VAL A 40 5.84 -10.43 -11.75
CA VAL A 40 4.39 -10.26 -11.63
C VAL A 40 4.00 -9.43 -10.40
N VAL A 41 4.65 -9.68 -9.25
CA VAL A 41 4.41 -8.91 -8.04
C VAL A 41 4.79 -7.44 -8.25
N VAL A 42 6.00 -7.17 -8.73
CA VAL A 42 6.46 -5.79 -8.90
C VAL A 42 5.63 -5.04 -9.96
N GLU A 43 5.26 -5.68 -11.07
CA GLU A 43 4.38 -5.09 -12.09
C GLU A 43 3.00 -4.76 -11.53
N THR A 44 2.46 -5.64 -10.68
CA THR A 44 1.20 -5.38 -9.98
C THR A 44 1.33 -4.16 -9.08
N GLU A 45 2.42 -4.04 -8.32
CA GLU A 45 2.65 -2.89 -7.43
C GLU A 45 2.85 -1.58 -8.19
N VAL A 46 3.55 -1.62 -9.33
CA VAL A 46 3.67 -0.49 -10.26
C VAL A 46 2.28 -0.05 -10.74
N ALA A 47 1.39 -1.00 -11.06
CA ALA A 47 0.02 -0.70 -11.45
C ALA A 47 -0.83 -0.14 -10.31
N VAL A 48 -0.70 -0.70 -9.09
CA VAL A 48 -1.39 -0.18 -7.89
C VAL A 48 -0.99 1.27 -7.63
N MET A 49 0.30 1.61 -7.73
CA MET A 49 0.78 2.98 -7.51
C MET A 49 0.20 4.00 -8.50
N ARG A 50 -0.15 3.56 -9.72
CA ARG A 50 -0.81 4.39 -10.74
C ARG A 50 -2.34 4.32 -10.68
N SER A 51 -2.89 3.56 -9.74
CA SER A 51 -4.34 3.42 -9.61
C SER A 51 -4.98 4.73 -9.18
N GLU A 52 -6.21 4.94 -9.61
CA GLU A 52 -6.99 6.12 -9.25
C GLU A 52 -7.09 6.30 -7.72
N THR A 53 -7.19 5.19 -6.98
CA THR A 53 -7.23 5.19 -5.51
C THR A 53 -5.98 5.83 -4.91
N VAL A 54 -4.77 5.38 -5.29
CA VAL A 54 -3.52 5.96 -4.78
C VAL A 54 -3.40 7.43 -5.14
N LEU A 55 -3.73 7.80 -6.37
CA LEU A 55 -3.58 9.19 -6.83
C LEU A 55 -4.55 10.11 -6.10
N ARG A 56 -5.80 9.69 -5.87
CA ARG A 56 -6.77 10.48 -5.10
C ARG A 56 -6.39 10.59 -3.63
N GLU A 57 -5.92 9.51 -3.03
CA GLU A 57 -5.36 9.51 -1.67
C GLU A 57 -4.17 10.49 -1.56
N ALA A 58 -3.31 10.55 -2.58
CA ALA A 58 -2.17 11.47 -2.63
C ALA A 58 -2.59 12.94 -2.66
N ILE A 59 -3.72 13.26 -3.29
CA ILE A 59 -4.27 14.61 -3.29
C ILE A 59 -4.69 15.02 -1.87
N ILE A 60 -5.34 14.10 -1.15
CA ILE A 60 -5.82 14.33 0.23
C ILE A 60 -4.64 14.39 1.22
N TYR A 61 -3.67 13.49 1.10
CA TYR A 61 -2.60 13.29 2.09
C TYR A 61 -1.79 14.56 2.40
N ARG A 62 -1.61 15.46 1.43
CA ARG A 62 -0.89 16.74 1.61
C ARG A 62 -1.69 17.97 1.19
N SER A 63 -3.01 17.83 0.99
CA SER A 63 -3.84 18.89 0.37
C SER A 63 -3.18 19.42 -0.90
N LEU A 64 -2.79 18.52 -1.81
CA LEU A 64 -2.01 18.85 -3.00
C LEU A 64 -2.76 19.85 -3.90
N ASN A 65 -4.08 19.71 -3.97
CA ASN A 65 -4.97 20.63 -4.67
C ASN A 65 -4.83 22.08 -4.19
N GLU A 66 -4.68 22.31 -2.88
CA GLU A 66 -4.47 23.65 -2.30
C GLU A 66 -3.11 24.22 -2.70
N HIS A 67 -2.04 23.41 -2.67
CA HIS A 67 -0.70 23.84 -3.10
C HIS A 67 -0.65 24.19 -4.58
N LEU A 68 -1.35 23.42 -5.41
CA LEU A 68 -1.44 23.62 -6.85
C LEU A 68 -2.40 24.75 -7.24
N GLY A 69 -3.28 25.19 -6.33
CA GLY A 69 -4.33 26.17 -6.62
C GLY A 69 -5.38 25.65 -7.62
N VAL A 70 -5.63 24.34 -7.64
CA VAL A 70 -6.58 23.66 -8.53
C VAL A 70 -7.62 22.88 -7.72
N ASP A 71 -8.68 22.42 -8.38
CA ASP A 71 -9.63 21.48 -7.78
C ASP A 71 -9.06 20.04 -7.76
N GLU A 72 -9.77 19.12 -7.12
CA GLU A 72 -9.31 17.73 -6.99
C GLU A 72 -9.14 17.03 -8.35
N ASP A 73 -10.02 17.29 -9.31
CA ASP A 73 -9.94 16.68 -10.64
C ASP A 73 -8.74 17.24 -11.44
N GLY A 74 -8.47 18.54 -11.32
CA GLY A 74 -7.27 19.14 -11.90
C GLY A 74 -5.98 18.59 -11.27
N ALA A 75 -5.95 18.40 -9.95
CA ALA A 75 -4.82 17.77 -9.27
C ALA A 75 -4.63 16.32 -9.70
N TYR A 76 -5.73 15.57 -9.89
CA TYR A 76 -5.71 14.21 -10.40
C TYR A 76 -5.13 14.13 -11.82
N ASP A 77 -5.54 15.02 -12.72
CA ASP A 77 -5.00 15.04 -14.08
C ASP A 77 -3.51 15.37 -14.11
N ILE A 78 -3.05 16.31 -13.27
CA ILE A 78 -1.62 16.61 -13.11
C ILE A 78 -0.85 15.36 -12.68
N LEU A 79 -1.32 14.66 -11.64
CA LEU A 79 -0.70 13.42 -11.18
C LEU A 79 -0.72 12.34 -12.27
N ARG A 80 -1.87 12.11 -12.90
CA ARG A 80 -2.07 11.06 -13.90
C ARG A 80 -1.17 11.26 -15.12
N ASP A 81 -0.98 12.50 -15.57
CA ASP A 81 -0.19 12.82 -16.76
C ASP A 81 1.31 12.96 -16.46
N GLY A 82 1.68 13.43 -15.25
CA GLY A 82 3.06 13.66 -14.85
C GLY A 82 3.76 12.48 -14.17
N LEU A 83 3.02 11.50 -13.66
CA LEU A 83 3.56 10.35 -12.93
C LEU A 83 4.02 9.22 -13.86
N SER A 84 5.25 8.79 -13.66
CA SER A 84 5.81 7.56 -14.22
C SER A 84 6.35 6.67 -13.10
N THR A 85 6.01 5.38 -13.15
CA THR A 85 6.49 4.37 -12.20
C THR A 85 7.08 3.21 -12.97
N SER A 86 8.22 2.71 -12.51
CA SER A 86 8.94 1.62 -13.17
C SER A 86 9.76 0.83 -12.17
N ARG A 87 9.98 -0.45 -12.45
CA ARG A 87 10.92 -1.27 -11.68
C ARG A 87 12.35 -0.81 -11.97
N VAL A 88 13.20 -0.83 -10.94
CA VAL A 88 14.65 -0.65 -11.10
C VAL A 88 15.27 -2.03 -11.36
N ASP A 89 15.66 -2.26 -12.61
CA ASP A 89 16.33 -3.50 -13.05
C ASP A 89 15.59 -4.77 -12.56
N ASP A 90 16.33 -5.81 -12.16
CA ASP A 90 15.78 -7.05 -11.59
C ASP A 90 15.66 -6.99 -10.06
N SER A 91 15.20 -5.86 -9.50
CA SER A 91 15.11 -5.67 -8.05
C SER A 91 13.68 -5.50 -7.54
N LEU A 92 13.49 -5.51 -6.21
CA LEU A 92 12.23 -5.13 -5.55
C LEU A 92 12.07 -3.61 -5.41
N ALA A 93 12.90 -2.82 -6.10
CA ALA A 93 12.82 -1.39 -6.06
C ALA A 93 11.94 -0.85 -7.19
N ILE A 94 11.09 0.12 -6.85
CA ILE A 94 10.25 0.85 -7.78
C ILE A 94 10.72 2.29 -7.79
N ARG A 95 11.09 2.78 -8.97
CA ARG A 95 11.36 4.18 -9.25
C ARG A 95 10.07 4.89 -9.54
N VAL A 96 9.88 6.03 -8.87
CA VAL A 96 8.75 6.93 -9.02
C VAL A 96 9.29 8.25 -9.53
N VAL A 97 8.77 8.72 -10.65
CA VAL A 97 9.20 9.97 -11.29
C VAL A 97 7.99 10.85 -11.51
N MET A 98 8.09 12.10 -11.11
CA MET A 98 7.06 13.12 -11.33
C MET A 98 7.65 14.24 -12.19
N ALA A 99 7.04 14.47 -13.34
CA ALA A 99 7.37 15.59 -14.23
C ALA A 99 6.39 16.74 -14.01
N HIS A 100 6.91 17.94 -13.78
CA HIS A 100 6.08 19.15 -13.68
C HIS A 100 6.89 20.39 -14.03
N GLU A 101 6.22 21.42 -14.57
CA GLU A 101 6.88 22.68 -14.98
C GLU A 101 7.56 23.38 -13.79
N ASP A 102 6.89 23.33 -12.64
CA ASP A 102 7.43 23.77 -11.36
C ASP A 102 8.14 22.62 -10.62
N PRO A 103 9.46 22.73 -10.36
CA PRO A 103 10.24 21.71 -9.65
C PRO A 103 9.77 21.46 -8.21
N GLU A 104 9.24 22.49 -7.53
CA GLU A 104 8.72 22.36 -6.17
C GLU A 104 7.47 21.48 -6.15
N THR A 105 6.53 21.79 -7.04
CA THR A 105 5.36 20.96 -7.28
C THR A 105 5.74 19.52 -7.65
N ALA A 106 6.73 19.30 -8.51
CA ALA A 106 7.17 17.94 -8.88
C ALA A 106 7.58 17.12 -7.64
N ALA A 107 8.37 17.71 -6.75
CA ALA A 107 8.83 17.04 -5.53
C ALA A 107 7.69 16.81 -4.53
N ILE A 108 6.80 17.79 -4.34
CA ILE A 108 5.65 17.65 -3.44
C ILE A 108 4.72 16.54 -3.95
N ALA A 109 4.33 16.59 -5.22
CA ALA A 109 3.45 15.61 -5.84
C ALA A 109 4.06 14.19 -5.79
N CYS A 110 5.35 14.05 -6.09
CA CYS A 110 6.06 12.77 -5.99
C CYS A 110 6.03 12.22 -4.56
N ASN A 111 6.37 13.04 -3.55
CA ASN A 111 6.32 12.63 -2.15
C ASN A 111 4.89 12.36 -1.66
N SER A 112 3.88 13.04 -2.19
CA SER A 112 2.47 12.76 -1.90
C SER A 112 2.08 11.37 -2.39
N VAL A 113 2.44 11.01 -3.63
CA VAL A 113 2.17 9.68 -4.19
C VAL A 113 2.88 8.59 -3.39
N LEU A 114 4.14 8.80 -3.02
CA LEU A 114 4.88 7.87 -2.16
C LEU A 114 4.18 7.65 -0.81
N GLY A 115 3.78 8.74 -0.14
CA GLY A 115 3.10 8.65 1.15
C GLY A 115 1.74 7.95 1.07
N ALA A 116 0.94 8.29 0.06
CA ALA A 116 -0.35 7.67 -0.18
C ALA A 116 -0.26 6.17 -0.48
N TYR A 117 0.69 5.77 -1.33
CA TYR A 117 0.92 4.35 -1.63
C TYR A 117 1.28 3.56 -0.36
N LEU A 118 2.18 4.11 0.47
CA LEU A 118 2.56 3.48 1.73
C LEU A 118 1.38 3.35 2.69
N ASN A 119 0.59 4.42 2.87
CA ASN A 119 -0.58 4.35 3.75
C ASN A 119 -1.61 3.34 3.25
N GLN A 120 -1.92 3.34 1.94
CA GLN A 120 -2.87 2.39 1.37
C GLN A 120 -2.42 0.93 1.57
N ARG A 121 -1.11 0.65 1.46
CA ARG A 121 -0.58 -0.69 1.78
C ARG A 121 -0.79 -1.05 3.24
N MET A 122 -0.48 -0.14 4.16
CA MET A 122 -0.72 -0.37 5.59
C MET A 122 -2.19 -0.68 5.85
N ASP A 123 -3.10 0.14 5.32
CA ASP A 123 -4.53 0.00 5.57
C ASP A 123 -5.09 -1.29 4.98
N THR A 124 -4.67 -1.67 3.77
CA THR A 124 -5.08 -2.93 3.14
C THR A 124 -4.61 -4.13 3.96
N LYS A 125 -3.37 -4.09 4.45
CA LYS A 125 -2.80 -5.19 5.24
C LYS A 125 -3.43 -5.28 6.63
N LEU A 126 -3.67 -4.13 7.26
CA LEU A 126 -4.37 -4.06 8.54
C LEU A 126 -5.81 -4.59 8.38
N ALA A 127 -6.53 -4.19 7.34
CA ALA A 127 -7.88 -4.66 7.07
C ALA A 127 -7.92 -6.19 6.87
N ALA A 128 -7.01 -6.76 6.07
CA ALA A 128 -6.91 -8.20 5.88
C ALA A 128 -6.58 -8.94 7.19
N SER A 129 -5.68 -8.38 8.00
CA SER A 129 -5.31 -8.94 9.30
C SER A 129 -6.49 -8.91 10.29
N LEU A 130 -7.23 -7.81 10.34
CA LEU A 130 -8.43 -7.68 11.16
C LEU A 130 -9.53 -8.66 10.75
N GLN A 131 -9.74 -8.88 9.45
CA GLN A 131 -10.68 -9.90 8.94
C GLN A 131 -10.27 -11.31 9.35
N ALA A 132 -8.98 -11.64 9.27
CA ALA A 132 -8.48 -12.94 9.72
C ALA A 132 -8.65 -13.16 11.23
N ILE A 133 -8.36 -12.12 12.03
CA ILE A 133 -8.59 -12.13 13.49
C ILE A 133 -10.07 -12.34 13.79
N GLN A 134 -10.97 -11.61 13.12
CA GLN A 134 -12.40 -11.75 13.31
C GLN A 134 -12.89 -13.16 12.98
N TRP A 135 -12.41 -13.75 11.88
CA TRP A 135 -12.75 -15.13 11.53
C TRP A 135 -12.27 -16.12 12.61
N LEU A 136 -11.04 -15.95 13.13
CA LEU A 136 -10.51 -16.79 14.22
C LEU A 136 -11.32 -16.64 15.51
N GLU A 137 -11.75 -15.42 15.86
CA GLU A 137 -12.60 -15.14 17.01
C GLU A 137 -13.93 -15.90 16.90
N GLU A 138 -14.59 -15.85 15.74
CA GLU A 138 -15.82 -16.62 15.51
C GLU A 138 -15.63 -18.13 15.66
N GLN A 139 -14.50 -18.67 15.16
CA GLN A 139 -14.21 -20.10 15.32
C GLN A 139 -13.96 -20.46 16.78
N LEU A 140 -13.31 -19.58 17.54
CA LEU A 140 -13.01 -19.77 18.95
C LEU A 140 -14.29 -19.78 19.79
N ASP A 141 -15.22 -18.86 19.52
CA ASP A 141 -16.52 -18.80 20.19
C ASP A 141 -17.39 -20.03 19.88
N ARG A 142 -17.41 -20.49 18.63
CA ARG A 142 -18.12 -21.73 18.24
C ARG A 142 -17.54 -22.93 18.97
N THR A 143 -16.21 -23.11 18.92
CA THR A 143 -15.53 -24.25 19.57
C THR A 143 -15.75 -24.23 21.08
N LYS A 144 -15.74 -23.05 21.70
CA LYS A 144 -16.04 -22.89 23.13
C LYS A 144 -17.46 -23.31 23.47
N THR A 145 -18.43 -22.86 22.68
CA THR A 145 -19.85 -23.20 22.86
C THR A 145 -20.06 -24.71 22.75
N ASP A 146 -19.45 -25.35 21.76
CA ASP A 146 -19.51 -26.81 21.58
C ASP A 146 -18.86 -27.55 22.75
N LEU A 147 -17.75 -27.02 23.29
CA LEU A 147 -17.05 -27.58 24.45
C LEU A 147 -17.87 -27.50 25.73
N ASP A 148 -18.55 -26.37 25.95
CA ASP A 148 -19.41 -26.13 27.12
C ASP A 148 -20.67 -27.01 27.08
N ALA A 149 -21.15 -27.38 25.89
CA ALA A 149 -22.27 -28.30 25.71
C ALA A 149 -21.92 -29.77 26.04
N LEU A 150 -20.64 -30.15 26.01
CA LEU A 150 -20.21 -31.52 26.30
C LEU A 150 -20.12 -31.79 27.81
N PRO A 151 -20.56 -32.96 28.30
CA PRO A 151 -20.48 -33.32 29.70
C PRO A 151 -19.02 -33.45 30.19
N ALA A 152 -18.82 -33.19 31.49
CA ALA A 152 -17.50 -33.33 32.11
C ALA A 152 -17.04 -34.81 32.10
N GLY A 153 -15.80 -35.04 31.65
CA GLY A 153 -15.21 -36.39 31.56
C GLY A 153 -15.39 -37.09 30.21
N ASP A 154 -16.10 -36.47 29.26
CA ASP A 154 -16.23 -37.00 27.90
C ASP A 154 -14.89 -36.97 27.14
N PRO A 155 -14.44 -38.08 26.51
CA PRO A 155 -13.25 -38.07 25.66
C PRO A 155 -13.32 -37.06 24.51
N GLU A 156 -14.51 -36.79 23.95
CA GLU A 156 -14.69 -35.78 22.91
C GLU A 156 -14.39 -34.37 23.43
N ARG A 157 -14.73 -34.10 24.70
CA ARG A 157 -14.42 -32.81 25.35
C ARG A 157 -12.90 -32.61 25.46
N GLN A 158 -12.14 -33.65 25.78
CA GLN A 158 -10.68 -33.56 25.85
C GLN A 158 -10.05 -33.30 24.48
N GLN A 159 -10.60 -33.89 23.43
CA GLN A 159 -10.13 -33.65 22.07
C GLN A 159 -10.48 -32.23 21.60
N MET A 160 -11.71 -31.79 21.86
CA MET A 160 -12.16 -30.44 21.51
C MET A 160 -11.40 -29.36 22.29
N GLN A 161 -11.07 -29.61 23.57
CA GLN A 161 -10.22 -28.73 24.36
C GLN A 161 -8.87 -28.49 23.69
N LYS A 162 -8.22 -29.54 23.16
CA LYS A 162 -6.94 -29.39 22.44
C LYS A 162 -7.07 -28.56 21.16
N ILE A 163 -8.22 -28.63 20.49
CA ILE A 163 -8.49 -27.82 19.30
C ILE A 163 -8.67 -26.36 19.72
N TYR A 164 -9.49 -26.12 20.75
CA TYR A 164 -9.69 -24.79 21.32
C TYR A 164 -8.38 -24.15 21.77
N ASP A 165 -7.53 -24.88 22.50
CA ASP A 165 -6.25 -24.37 23.00
C ASP A 165 -5.32 -23.96 21.84
N LYS A 166 -5.26 -24.76 20.77
CA LYS A 166 -4.47 -24.44 19.57
C LYS A 166 -5.04 -23.25 18.81
N LEU A 167 -6.35 -23.16 18.66
CA LEU A 167 -7.00 -22.03 18.01
C LEU A 167 -6.76 -20.75 18.81
N HIS A 168 -6.81 -20.83 20.14
CA HIS A 168 -6.52 -19.71 21.02
C HIS A 168 -5.07 -19.24 20.91
N GLU A 169 -4.10 -20.16 20.89
CA GLU A 169 -2.69 -19.84 20.65
C GLU A 169 -2.49 -19.11 19.31
N ARG A 170 -3.08 -19.64 18.23
CA ARG A 170 -3.03 -19.00 16.91
C ARG A 170 -3.69 -17.62 16.86
N PHE A 171 -4.79 -17.44 17.59
CA PHE A 171 -5.45 -16.15 17.70
C PHE A 171 -4.54 -15.10 18.36
N VAL A 172 -3.88 -15.47 19.47
CA VAL A 172 -2.94 -14.58 20.18
C VAL A 172 -1.73 -14.24 19.29
N GLU A 173 -1.17 -15.23 18.59
CA GLU A 173 -0.09 -15.01 17.63
C GLU A 173 -0.50 -14.04 16.51
N ALA A 174 -1.66 -14.27 15.88
CA ALA A 174 -2.15 -13.43 14.80
C ALA A 174 -2.42 -11.99 15.26
N GLN A 175 -2.92 -11.81 16.48
CA GLN A 175 -3.18 -10.48 17.05
C GLN A 175 -1.88 -9.72 17.37
N LEU A 176 -0.86 -10.44 17.84
CA LEU A 176 0.48 -9.88 18.03
C LEU A 176 1.13 -9.50 16.70
N GLU A 177 1.06 -10.38 15.70
CA GLU A 177 1.57 -10.11 14.35
C GLU A 177 0.91 -8.90 13.71
N SER A 178 -0.43 -8.80 13.78
CA SER A 178 -1.19 -7.64 13.28
C SER A 178 -0.74 -6.33 13.94
N SER A 179 -0.44 -6.37 15.24
CA SER A 179 0.09 -5.20 15.98
C SER A 179 1.52 -4.82 15.57
N LEU A 180 2.29 -5.76 15.02
CA LEU A 180 3.68 -5.61 14.61
C LEU A 180 3.86 -5.40 13.10
N MET A 181 2.81 -5.52 12.29
CA MET A 181 2.87 -5.37 10.83
C MET A 181 3.18 -3.92 10.45
N ALA A 182 4.48 -3.62 10.38
CA ALA A 182 5.03 -2.44 9.76
C ALA A 182 4.82 -2.47 8.25
N ASN A 183 4.82 -1.29 7.65
CA ASN A 183 4.85 -1.08 6.21
C ASN A 183 5.86 -2.02 5.54
N ASP A 184 5.38 -2.89 4.63
CA ASP A 184 6.20 -3.82 3.85
C ASP A 184 6.74 -3.19 2.57
N ALA A 185 6.73 -1.86 2.54
CA ALA A 185 7.44 -1.03 1.59
C ALA A 185 8.07 0.12 2.36
N ARG A 186 9.25 0.57 1.92
CA ARG A 186 9.92 1.73 2.51
C ARG A 186 10.51 2.62 1.43
N VAL A 187 10.49 3.93 1.68
CA VAL A 187 11.20 4.90 0.85
C VAL A 187 12.70 4.74 1.10
N LEU A 188 13.46 4.44 0.04
CA LEU A 188 14.92 4.49 0.05
C LEU A 188 15.42 5.90 -0.26
N GLU A 189 14.83 6.50 -1.29
CA GLU A 189 15.19 7.84 -1.76
C GLU A 189 13.90 8.66 -1.84
N PRO A 190 13.74 9.71 -1.01
CA PRO A 190 12.60 10.62 -1.13
C PRO A 190 12.74 11.46 -2.40
N CYS A 191 11.63 12.05 -2.84
CA CYS A 191 11.66 12.91 -4.02
C CYS A 191 12.28 14.26 -3.66
N GLU A 192 13.50 14.51 -4.11
CA GLU A 192 14.22 15.76 -3.88
C GLU A 192 13.88 16.83 -4.93
N LEU A 193 14.11 18.09 -4.58
CA LEU A 193 14.01 19.20 -5.53
C LEU A 193 15.11 19.05 -6.60
N PRO A 194 14.76 19.10 -7.90
CA PRO A 194 15.74 19.16 -8.98
C PRO A 194 16.67 20.36 -8.77
N ARG A 195 17.99 20.14 -8.82
CA ARG A 195 19.02 21.19 -8.67
C ARG A 195 19.34 21.87 -9.99
#